data_AF-A0AAD6A225-F1
#
_entry.id   AF-A0AAD6A225-F1
#
_cell.length_a   1.000
_cell.length_b   1.000
_cell.length_c   1.000
_cell.angle_alpha   90.00
_cell.angle_beta   90.00
_cell.angle_gamma   90.00
#
_symmetry.space_group_name_H-M   'P 1'
#
loop_
_entity.id
_entity.type
_entity.pdbx_description
1 polymer ?
#
loop_
_entity_poly.entity_id
_entity_poly.type
_entity_poly.pdbx_seq_one_letter_code
_entity_poly.pdbx_strand_id
1 'polypeptide(L)'
;MDRASRHLLRLVVSCRKLSAEVSLPPTQTIVAMATSTEPEFALKQRALLALNPISKVLWTPQSAARVGEILANRLLGIGIDGVSVDHDEELARPPHWRRSLSPFFESVQRSGVRIDGAEKLQWPQC
;
A
#
# COMPACT_ATOMS: atom_id res chain seq x y z
N MET A 1 -11.25 23.96 -3.65
CA MET A 1 -11.38 23.73 -2.20
C MET A 1 -10.95 22.31 -1.94
N ASP A 2 -9.64 22.09 -1.87
CA ASP A 2 -9.07 20.77 -1.64
C ASP A 2 -9.41 20.34 -0.22
N ARG A 3 -10.29 19.35 -0.08
CA ARG A 3 -10.27 18.49 1.10
C ARG A 3 -8.97 17.69 1.00
N ALA A 4 -7.85 18.32 1.33
CA ALA A 4 -6.61 17.60 1.58
C ALA A 4 -6.95 16.58 2.67
N SER A 5 -7.06 15.31 2.32
CA SER A 5 -7.27 14.27 3.31
C SER A 5 -6.16 14.43 4.34
N ARG A 6 -6.54 14.60 5.61
CA ARG A 6 -5.60 14.84 6.72
C ARG A 6 -4.64 13.68 6.96
N HIS A 7 -4.75 12.61 6.18
CA HIS A 7 -4.05 11.36 6.34
C HIS A 7 -3.29 11.09 5.05
N LEU A 8 -1.96 11.07 5.14
CA LEU A 8 -1.06 10.78 4.03
C LEU A 8 -0.75 9.28 4.01
N LEU A 9 -1.07 8.64 2.90
CA LEU A 9 -0.70 7.26 2.60
C LEU A 9 0.68 7.23 1.95
N ARG A 10 1.58 6.44 2.55
CA ARG A 10 2.93 6.22 2.07
C ARG A 10 3.20 4.73 1.88
N LEU A 11 3.74 4.37 0.71
CA LEU A 11 4.17 3.02 0.41
C LEU A 11 5.68 2.87 0.60
N VAL A 12 6.09 2.04 1.57
CA VAL A 12 7.49 1.68 1.78
C VAL A 12 7.72 0.32 1.17
N VAL A 13 8.34 0.31 0.00
CA VAL A 13 8.50 -0.89 -0.81
C VAL A 13 9.97 -1.27 -0.92
N SER A 14 10.27 -2.55 -0.72
CA SER A 14 11.57 -3.18 -0.93
C SER A 14 11.41 -4.46 -1.73
N CYS A 15 12.52 -5.08 -2.15
CA CYS A 15 12.50 -6.39 -2.82
C CYS A 15 11.83 -7.47 -1.94
N ARG A 16 11.91 -7.35 -0.61
CA ARG A 16 11.47 -8.40 0.31
C ARG A 16 10.16 -8.10 1.03
N LYS A 17 9.75 -6.85 1.07
CA LYS A 17 8.62 -6.38 1.87
C LYS A 17 7.93 -5.20 1.21
N LEU A 18 6.60 -5.23 1.25
CA LEU A 18 5.74 -4.09 0.97
C LEU A 18 5.12 -3.66 2.31
N SER A 19 5.22 -2.37 2.64
CA SER A 19 4.55 -1.79 3.80
C SER A 19 3.75 -0.58 3.34
N ALA A 20 2.55 -0.44 3.86
CA ALA A 20 1.69 0.71 3.63
C ALA A 20 1.44 1.38 4.97
N GLU A 21 1.72 2.67 5.04
CA GLU A 21 1.68 3.45 6.27
C GLU A 21 0.79 4.66 6.04
N VAL A 22 -0.09 4.96 6.98
CA VAL A 22 -0.92 6.16 6.96
C VAL A 22 -0.53 7.02 8.13
N SER A 23 -0.18 8.27 7.84
CA SER A 23 0.34 9.22 8.81
C SER A 23 -0.42 10.55 8.78
N LEU A 24 -0.41 11.26 9.90
CA LEU A 24 -0.89 12.64 9.97
C LEU A 24 0.24 13.59 9.57
N PRO A 25 0.13 14.37 8.47
CA PRO A 25 1.17 15.31 8.04
C PRO A 25 1.69 16.27 9.13
N PRO A 26 0.85 16.87 10.00
CA PRO A 26 1.35 17.85 10.97
C PRO A 26 2.20 17.24 12.10
N THR A 27 1.99 15.96 12.44
CA THR A 27 2.65 15.32 13.60
C THR A 27 3.50 14.12 13.20
N GLN A 28 3.47 13.72 11.93
CA GLN A 28 4.09 12.50 11.39
C GLN A 28 3.71 11.22 12.16
N THR A 29 2.59 11.25 12.88
CA THR A 29 2.13 10.11 13.68
C THR A 29 1.50 9.08 12.76
N ILE A 30 1.95 7.83 12.86
CA ILE A 30 1.40 6.70 12.11
C ILE A 30 0.09 6.28 12.78
N VAL A 31 -1.03 6.47 12.09
CA VAL A 31 -2.38 6.12 12.58
C VAL A 31 -2.78 4.70 12.20
N ALA A 32 -2.27 4.21 11.06
CA ALA A 32 -2.47 2.85 10.61
C ALA A 32 -1.27 2.39 9.78
N MET A 33 -0.99 1.10 9.82
CA MET A 33 0.03 0.46 9.00
C MET A 33 -0.50 -0.90 8.55
N ALA A 34 -0.04 -1.41 7.42
CA ALA A 34 -0.21 -2.80 7.01
C ALA A 34 1.06 -3.27 6.29
N THR A 35 1.47 -4.52 6.48
CA THR A 35 2.70 -5.03 5.87
C THR A 35 2.50 -6.39 5.20
N SER A 36 3.29 -6.71 4.17
CA SER A 36 3.24 -8.03 3.55
C SER A 36 3.73 -9.15 4.47
N THR A 37 4.39 -8.80 5.59
CA THR A 37 4.90 -9.76 6.60
C THR A 37 3.96 -9.97 7.79
N GLU A 38 2.71 -9.49 7.72
CA GLU A 38 1.72 -9.66 8.79
C GLU A 38 1.57 -11.14 9.19
N PRO A 39 1.34 -11.43 10.49
CA PRO A 39 1.38 -12.80 11.04
C PRO A 39 0.37 -13.75 10.39
N GLU A 40 -0.77 -13.23 9.92
CA GLU A 40 -1.78 -13.97 9.16
C GLU A 40 -1.23 -14.60 7.86
N PHE A 41 -0.11 -14.08 7.34
CA PHE A 41 0.53 -14.51 6.08
C PHE A 41 2.02 -14.88 6.25
N ALA A 42 2.57 -14.68 7.45
CA ALA A 42 3.98 -14.89 7.75
C ALA A 42 4.42 -16.34 7.51
N LEU A 43 3.57 -17.35 7.67
CA LEU A 43 3.94 -18.75 7.45
C LEU A 43 4.25 -19.05 5.98
N LYS A 44 3.36 -18.65 5.05
CA LYS A 44 3.60 -18.83 3.60
C LYS A 44 4.79 -17.99 3.13
N GLN A 45 4.91 -16.76 3.62
CA GLN A 45 6.02 -15.89 3.25
C GLN A 45 7.36 -16.36 3.83
N ARG A 46 7.39 -16.89 5.07
CA ARG A 46 8.58 -17.52 5.68
C ARG A 46 8.98 -18.80 4.96
N ALA A 47 8.01 -19.62 4.54
CA ALA A 47 8.30 -20.80 3.73
C ALA A 47 8.94 -20.40 2.38
N LEU A 48 8.41 -19.38 1.70
CA LEU A 48 8.99 -18.85 0.46
C LEU A 48 10.39 -18.24 0.68
N LEU A 49 10.58 -17.51 1.79
CA LEU A 49 11.88 -16.96 2.21
C LEU A 49 12.92 -18.06 2.47
N ALA A 50 12.51 -19.17 3.08
CA ALA A 50 13.38 -20.31 3.39
C ALA A 50 13.77 -21.10 2.13
N LEU A 51 12.84 -21.24 1.19
CA LEU A 51 13.07 -21.97 -0.07
C LEU A 51 13.83 -21.14 -1.11
N ASN A 52 13.68 -19.81 -1.09
CA ASN A 52 14.26 -18.92 -2.10
C ASN A 52 15.06 -17.78 -1.45
N PRO A 53 16.25 -18.05 -0.90
CA PRO A 53 17.11 -17.00 -0.33
C PRO A 53 17.53 -15.95 -1.36
N ILE A 54 17.59 -16.34 -2.64
CA ILE A 54 18.11 -15.55 -3.77
C ILE A 54 17.02 -14.76 -4.52
N SER A 55 15.72 -15.04 -4.30
CA SER A 55 14.65 -14.34 -5.05
C SER A 55 14.71 -12.83 -4.86
N LYS A 56 14.64 -12.10 -5.99
CA LYS A 56 14.76 -10.64 -6.04
C LYS A 56 13.47 -9.91 -5.67
N VAL A 57 12.31 -10.55 -5.70
CA VAL A 57 11.03 -9.95 -5.27
C VAL A 57 10.18 -11.02 -4.57
N LEU A 58 9.81 -10.77 -3.31
CA LEU A 58 9.09 -11.74 -2.47
C LEU A 58 7.62 -11.38 -2.23
N TRP A 59 7.21 -10.18 -2.62
CA TRP A 59 5.80 -9.78 -2.59
C TRP A 59 5.26 -9.81 -4.02
N THR A 60 4.04 -10.32 -4.16
CA THR A 60 3.32 -10.42 -5.45
C THR A 60 2.22 -9.35 -5.53
N PRO A 61 1.67 -9.06 -6.73
CA PRO A 61 0.52 -8.16 -6.85
C PRO A 61 -0.69 -8.60 -5.98
N GLN A 62 -0.85 -9.91 -5.76
CA GLN A 62 -1.86 -10.45 -4.84
C GLN A 62 -1.59 -10.07 -3.38
N SER A 63 -0.33 -10.15 -2.95
CA SER A 63 0.05 -9.67 -1.61
C SER A 63 -0.14 -8.15 -1.47
N ALA A 64 0.07 -7.39 -2.55
CA ALA A 64 -0.21 -5.95 -2.58
C ALA A 64 -1.70 -5.66 -2.39
N ALA A 65 -2.57 -6.34 -3.14
CA ALA A 65 -4.02 -6.24 -2.95
C ALA A 65 -4.45 -6.58 -1.51
N ARG A 66 -3.84 -7.62 -0.92
CA ARG A 66 -4.15 -8.03 0.45
C ARG A 66 -3.69 -7.01 1.49
N VAL A 67 -2.48 -6.46 1.33
CA VAL A 67 -2.00 -5.36 2.19
C VAL A 67 -2.95 -4.17 2.11
N GLY A 68 -3.47 -3.86 0.93
CA GLY A 68 -4.47 -2.82 0.73
C GLY A 68 -5.77 -3.08 1.48
N GLU A 69 -6.29 -4.30 1.40
CA GLU A 69 -7.51 -4.71 2.13
C GLU A 69 -7.33 -4.60 3.65
N ILE A 70 -6.21 -5.09 4.19
CA ILE A 70 -5.91 -5.02 5.62
C ILE A 70 -5.81 -3.57 6.07
N LEU A 71 -5.12 -2.73 5.30
CA LEU A 71 -5.00 -1.31 5.61
C LEU A 71 -6.37 -0.64 5.61
N ALA A 72 -7.19 -0.87 4.59
CA ALA A 72 -8.51 -0.28 4.48
C ALA A 72 -9.41 -0.69 5.66
N ASN A 73 -9.39 -1.96 6.04
CA ASN A 73 -10.14 -2.43 7.21
C ASN A 73 -9.67 -1.74 8.51
N ARG A 74 -8.36 -1.55 8.68
CA ARG A 74 -7.81 -0.81 9.83
C ARG A 74 -8.25 0.65 9.84
N LEU A 75 -8.22 1.33 8.68
CA LEU A 75 -8.66 2.71 8.54
C LEU A 75 -10.15 2.89 8.84
N LEU A 76 -11.00 2.04 8.26
CA LEU A 76 -12.43 2.07 8.53
C LEU A 76 -12.76 1.75 9.98
N GLY A 77 -12.03 0.82 10.60
CA GLY A 77 -12.16 0.48 12.02
C GLY A 77 -11.87 1.66 12.97
N ILE A 78 -11.07 2.63 12.53
CA ILE A 78 -10.78 3.88 13.27
C ILE A 78 -11.55 5.10 12.72
N GLY A 79 -12.50 4.89 11.80
CA GLY A 79 -13.35 5.94 11.25
C GLY A 79 -12.69 6.84 10.19
N ILE A 80 -11.59 6.40 9.57
CA ILE A 80 -10.93 7.09 8.46
C ILE A 80 -11.44 6.51 7.13
N ASP A 81 -12.09 7.35 6.33
CA ASP A 81 -12.70 6.99 5.04
C ASP A 81 -11.94 7.55 3.82
N GLY A 82 -10.85 8.27 4.06
CA GLY A 82 -10.12 9.02 3.03
C GLY A 82 -8.65 9.24 3.39
N VAL A 83 -7.78 8.99 2.41
CA VAL A 83 -6.33 9.20 2.47
C VAL A 83 -5.85 9.90 1.20
N SER A 84 -4.78 10.69 1.30
CA SER A 84 -4.10 11.29 0.15
C SER A 84 -2.81 10.56 -0.15
N VAL A 85 -2.42 10.51 -1.43
CA VAL A 85 -1.13 9.96 -1.87
C VAL A 85 -0.24 11.09 -2.40
N ASP A 86 1.04 11.04 -2.05
CA ASP A 86 2.04 11.90 -2.70
C ASP A 86 2.36 11.37 -4.10
N HIS A 87 1.97 12.16 -5.10
CA HIS A 87 2.09 11.76 -6.49
C HIS A 87 3.53 11.79 -6.99
N ASP A 88 4.31 12.76 -6.51
CA ASP A 88 5.69 12.93 -6.95
C ASP A 88 6.54 11.76 -6.41
N GLU A 89 6.26 11.31 -5.17
CA GLU A 89 6.88 10.12 -4.59
C GLU A 89 6.49 8.84 -5.37
N GLU A 90 5.23 8.67 -5.74
CA GLU A 90 4.78 7.48 -6.47
C GLU A 90 5.25 7.46 -7.94
N LEU A 91 5.28 8.60 -8.63
CA LEU A 91 5.75 8.70 -10.01
C LEU A 91 7.27 8.52 -10.15
N ALA A 92 8.03 8.94 -9.13
CA ALA A 92 9.47 8.69 -9.06
C ALA A 92 9.82 7.18 -8.96
N ARG A 93 8.85 6.32 -8.65
CA ARG A 93 9.08 4.87 -8.57
C ARG A 93 9.36 4.25 -9.95
N PRO A 94 10.24 3.23 -10.01
CA PRO A 94 10.47 2.49 -11.24
C PRO A 94 9.17 1.91 -11.81
N PRO A 95 8.95 1.94 -13.14
CA PRO A 95 7.68 1.53 -13.76
C PRO A 95 7.18 0.13 -13.36
N HIS A 96 8.10 -0.83 -13.18
CA HIS A 96 7.76 -2.20 -12.79
C HIS A 96 7.18 -2.33 -11.37
N TRP A 97 7.51 -1.40 -10.47
CA TRP A 97 6.93 -1.34 -9.12
C TRP A 97 5.55 -0.73 -9.17
N ARG A 98 5.36 0.34 -9.94
CA ARG A 98 4.06 0.99 -10.13
C ARG A 98 3.01 -0.01 -10.62
N ARG A 99 3.33 -0.83 -11.63
CA ARG A 99 2.42 -1.88 -12.13
C ARG A 99 2.05 -2.90 -11.05
N SER A 100 3.03 -3.33 -10.26
CA SER A 100 2.81 -4.31 -9.19
C SER A 100 2.01 -3.77 -8.01
N LEU A 101 1.93 -2.44 -7.86
CA LEU A 101 1.17 -1.75 -6.82
C LEU A 101 -0.26 -1.38 -7.23
N SER A 102 -0.63 -1.44 -8.52
CA SER A 102 -2.02 -1.16 -8.97
C SER A 102 -3.06 -1.95 -8.14
N PRO A 103 -2.88 -3.27 -7.89
CA PRO A 103 -3.87 -4.02 -7.14
C PRO A 103 -3.99 -3.61 -5.66
N PHE A 104 -2.96 -2.97 -5.09
CA PHE A 104 -3.04 -2.40 -3.76
C PHE A 104 -4.06 -1.24 -3.74
N PHE A 105 -3.93 -0.29 -4.66
CA PHE A 105 -4.82 0.88 -4.72
C PHE A 105 -6.26 0.48 -5.05
N GLU A 106 -6.44 -0.42 -6.02
CA GLU A 106 -7.74 -0.99 -6.37
C GLU A 106 -8.41 -1.67 -5.17
N SER A 107 -7.64 -2.43 -4.38
CA SER A 107 -8.16 -3.12 -3.21
C SER A 107 -8.62 -2.16 -2.12
N VAL A 108 -7.83 -1.11 -1.83
CA VAL A 108 -8.18 -0.06 -0.85
C VAL A 108 -9.47 0.67 -1.26
N GLN A 109 -9.58 1.06 -2.54
CA GLN A 109 -10.77 1.70 -3.09
C GLN A 109 -12.00 0.79 -3.03
N ARG A 110 -11.84 -0.48 -3.42
CA ARG A 110 -12.90 -1.50 -3.37
C ARG A 110 -13.39 -1.76 -1.94
N SER A 111 -12.53 -1.63 -0.95
CA SER A 111 -12.89 -1.72 0.47
C SER A 111 -13.62 -0.47 1.00
N GLY A 112 -13.76 0.59 0.19
CA GLY A 112 -14.55 1.78 0.55
C GLY A 112 -13.74 2.96 1.07
N VAL A 113 -12.40 2.90 1.04
CA VAL A 113 -11.54 4.03 1.40
C VAL A 113 -11.21 4.86 0.16
N ARG A 114 -11.48 6.15 0.20
CA ARG A 114 -11.13 7.09 -0.87
C ARG A 114 -9.64 7.35 -0.87
N ILE A 115 -9.04 7.37 -2.05
CA ILE A 115 -7.64 7.70 -2.25
C ILE A 115 -7.58 8.94 -3.13
N ASP A 116 -7.37 10.09 -2.51
CA ASP A 116 -7.18 11.35 -3.23
C ASP A 116 -5.82 11.31 -3.93
N GLY A 117 -5.84 11.48 -5.24
CA GLY A 117 -4.64 11.42 -6.08
C GLY A 117 -4.41 10.11 -6.81
N ALA A 118 -5.19 9.07 -6.52
CA ALA A 118 -5.13 7.85 -7.30
C ALA A 118 -5.51 8.07 -8.78
N GLU A 119 -6.35 9.07 -9.06
CA GLU A 119 -6.80 9.40 -10.42
C GLU A 119 -5.69 9.89 -11.36
N LYS A 120 -4.61 10.45 -10.80
CA LYS A 120 -3.44 10.89 -11.57
C LYS A 120 -2.38 9.80 -11.70
N LEU A 121 -2.53 8.71 -10.96
CA LEU A 121 -1.62 7.58 -11.01
C LEU A 121 -1.95 6.63 -12.16
N GLN A 122 -2.77 7.01 -13.17
CA GLN A 122 -3.17 6.19 -14.33
C GLN A 122 -2.05 5.24 -14.80
N TRP A 123 -2.03 4.05 -14.23
CA TRP A 123 -1.08 3.01 -14.57
C TRP A 123 -1.52 2.54 -15.95
N PRO A 124 -0.67 2.55 -16.99
CA PRO A 124 -1.07 2.04 -18.28
C PRO A 124 -1.56 0.60 -18.12
N GLN A 125 -2.87 0.40 -18.28
CA GLN A 125 -3.44 -0.91 -18.47
C GLN A 125 -3.19 -1.28 -19.92
N CYS A 126 -2.42 -2.35 -20.14
CA CYS A 126 -2.33 -3.00 -21.45
C CYS A 126 -3.34 -4.15 -21.45
#